data_AF-A0A7S1H8L0-F1
#
_entry.id   AF-A0A7S1H8L0-F1
#
_cell.length_a   1.000
_cell.length_b   1.000
_cell.length_c   1.000
_cell.angle_alpha   90.00
_cell.angle_beta   90.00
_cell.angle_gamma   90.00
#
_symmetry.space_group_name_H-M   'P 1'
#
loop_
_entity.id
_entity.type
_entity.pdbx_description
1 polymer ?
#
loop_
_entity_poly.entity_id
_entity_poly.type
_entity_poly.pdbx_seq_one_letter_code
_entity_poly.pdbx_strand_id
1 'polypeptide(L)'
;FPKYGEFAARGVHVTLRGALEPWHVMGEEGSAGGTVRYVDSSLERLEVHVSGLIDPRHRITVNGHALPLQPTGRVGEFVAGVRYRAWLPPSALHPTIGIHAPLTVDLVDTWQQ
;
A
#
# COMPACT_ATOMS: atom_id res chain seq x y z
N PHE A 1 0.23 -10.46 9.73
CA PHE A 1 1.17 -9.51 9.09
C PHE A 1 1.72 -8.50 10.08
N PRO A 2 3.01 -8.10 9.96
CA PRO A 2 3.65 -7.15 10.87
C PRO A 2 3.03 -5.76 10.77
N LYS A 3 2.98 -5.03 11.89
CA LYS A 3 2.58 -3.63 11.95
C LYS A 3 3.80 -2.76 11.67
N TYR A 4 3.68 -1.83 10.72
CA TYR A 4 4.73 -0.86 10.40
C TYR A 4 4.58 0.44 11.18
N GLY A 5 3.35 0.81 11.53
CA GLY A 5 3.09 2.02 12.31
C GLY A 5 1.60 2.27 12.49
N GLU A 6 1.28 3.33 13.23
CA GLU A 6 -0.06 3.87 13.34
C GLU A 6 -0.01 5.34 13.72
N PHE A 7 -1.11 6.04 13.50
CA PHE A 7 -1.33 7.38 14.03
C PHE A 7 -2.81 7.62 14.29
N ALA A 8 -3.11 8.59 15.15
CA ALA A 8 -4.47 9.03 15.41
C ALA A 8 -4.56 10.56 15.31
N ALA A 9 -5.58 11.06 14.60
CA ALA A 9 -5.84 12.48 14.46
C ALA A 9 -7.33 12.72 14.19
N ARG A 10 -7.89 13.82 14.73
CA ARG A 10 -9.30 14.20 14.51
C ARG A 10 -10.33 13.08 14.77
N GLY A 11 -10.04 12.20 15.74
CA GLY A 11 -10.89 11.04 16.06
C GLY A 11 -10.78 9.86 15.10
N VAL A 12 -9.88 9.92 14.12
CA VAL A 12 -9.58 8.85 13.16
C VAL A 12 -8.29 8.15 13.57
N HIS A 13 -8.32 6.82 13.67
CA HIS A 13 -7.16 5.98 13.92
C HIS A 13 -6.77 5.23 12.64
N VAL A 14 -5.49 5.31 12.25
CA VAL A 14 -4.96 4.67 11.05
C VAL A 14 -3.85 3.73 11.45
N THR A 15 -3.92 2.47 11.03
CA THR A 15 -2.88 1.46 11.25
C THR A 15 -2.35 0.97 9.91
N LEU A 16 -1.02 0.87 9.83
CA LEU A 16 -0.28 0.41 8.65
C LEU A 16 0.32 -0.96 8.94
N ARG A 17 0.02 -1.94 8.09
CA ARG A 17 0.55 -3.31 8.21
C ARG A 17 1.08 -3.81 6.88
N GLY A 18 2.06 -4.70 6.90
CA GLY A 18 2.38 -5.47 5.70
C GLY A 18 1.13 -6.22 5.21
N ALA A 19 0.95 -6.35 3.90
CA ALA A 19 -0.16 -7.11 3.31
C ALA A 19 0.38 -8.32 2.52
N LEU A 20 -0.51 -9.29 2.27
CA LEU A 20 -0.15 -10.48 1.49
C LEU A 20 0.29 -10.14 0.08
N GLU A 21 1.44 -10.69 -0.32
CA GLU A 21 1.75 -10.97 -1.71
C GLU A 21 1.46 -12.46 -1.97
N PRO A 22 0.33 -12.82 -2.63
CA PRO A 22 -0.14 -14.20 -2.73
C PRO A 22 0.66 -15.08 -3.70
N TRP A 23 1.87 -14.66 -4.11
CA TRP A 23 2.74 -15.42 -5.00
C TRP A 23 4.16 -15.42 -4.43
N HIS A 24 4.84 -16.57 -4.47
CA HIS A 24 6.24 -16.66 -4.07
C HIS A 24 7.10 -15.71 -4.93
N VAL A 25 7.86 -14.84 -4.26
CA VAL A 25 8.83 -13.94 -4.88
C VAL A 25 10.03 -14.79 -5.28
N MET A 26 10.12 -15.15 -6.55
CA MET A 26 11.30 -15.82 -7.10
C MET A 26 12.10 -14.77 -7.87
N GLY A 27 13.22 -14.34 -7.29
CA GLY A 27 14.24 -13.64 -8.07
C GLY A 27 14.91 -14.69 -8.95
N GLU A 28 14.56 -14.75 -10.23
CA GLU A 28 15.13 -15.75 -11.14
C GLU A 28 16.16 -15.14 -12.08
N GLU A 29 17.31 -15.80 -12.14
CA GLU A 29 18.30 -15.69 -13.20
C GLU A 29 18.20 -16.97 -14.04
N GLY A 30 18.00 -16.84 -15.35
CA GLY A 30 17.62 -17.99 -16.20
C GLY A 30 18.66 -19.10 -16.24
N SER A 31 18.21 -20.36 -16.14
CA SER A 31 19.05 -21.53 -16.46
C SER A 31 18.67 -22.12 -17.82
N ALA A 32 19.66 -22.68 -18.53
CA ALA A 32 19.44 -23.30 -19.83
C ALA A 32 18.46 -24.49 -19.72
N GLY A 33 17.33 -24.40 -20.43
CA GLY A 33 16.33 -25.48 -20.54
C GLY A 33 15.06 -25.31 -19.72
N GLY A 34 14.90 -24.22 -18.94
CA GLY A 34 13.69 -23.93 -18.18
C GLY A 34 12.86 -22.77 -18.74
N THR A 35 11.53 -22.88 -18.70
CA THR A 35 10.61 -21.76 -18.95
C THR A 35 10.34 -21.03 -17.65
N VAL A 36 10.92 -19.85 -17.46
CA VAL A 36 10.76 -19.06 -16.23
C VAL A 36 9.66 -18.01 -16.37
N ARG A 37 8.96 -17.71 -15.27
CA ARG A 37 8.03 -16.58 -15.17
C ARG A 37 8.68 -15.48 -14.34
N TYR A 38 8.81 -14.29 -14.91
CA TYR A 38 9.41 -13.16 -14.22
C TYR A 38 8.45 -12.60 -13.17
N VAL A 39 8.90 -12.53 -11.91
CA VAL A 39 8.16 -11.90 -10.81
C VAL A 39 8.91 -10.66 -10.38
N ASP A 40 8.22 -9.52 -10.32
CA ASP A 40 8.81 -8.25 -9.93
C ASP A 40 8.97 -8.19 -8.40
N SER A 41 10.15 -8.60 -7.91
CA SER A 41 10.53 -8.61 -6.49
C SER A 41 10.68 -7.21 -5.87
N SER A 42 10.55 -6.16 -6.68
CA SER A 42 10.67 -4.77 -6.26
C SER A 42 9.39 -4.20 -5.63
N LEU A 43 8.28 -4.93 -5.74
CA LEU A 43 6.96 -4.48 -5.32
C LEU A 43 6.61 -5.02 -3.94
N GLU A 44 6.02 -4.16 -3.12
CA GLU A 44 5.50 -4.51 -1.80
C GLU A 44 4.03 -4.10 -1.67
N ARG A 45 3.35 -4.64 -0.65
CA ARG A 45 1.97 -4.30 -0.32
C ARG A 45 1.81 -3.91 1.14
N LEU A 46 1.06 -2.84 1.33
CA LEU A 46 0.67 -2.28 2.61
C LEU A 46 -0.85 -2.36 2.75
N GLU A 47 -1.33 -2.82 3.89
CA GLU A 47 -2.71 -2.66 4.34
C GLU A 47 -2.81 -1.35 5.14
N VAL A 48 -3.78 -0.53 4.77
CA VAL A 48 -4.19 0.67 5.51
C VAL A 48 -5.54 0.39 6.11
N HIS A 49 -5.57 0.21 7.42
CA HIS A 49 -6.80 0.05 8.19
C HIS A 49 -7.14 1.34 8.91
N VAL A 50 -8.40 1.77 8.84
CA VAL A 50 -8.87 3.05 9.36
C VAL A 50 -10.09 2.81 10.24
N SER A 51 -10.15 3.41 11.42
CA SER A 51 -11.35 3.43 12.27
C SER A 51 -11.68 4.85 12.72
N GLY A 52 -12.95 5.12 13.00
CA GLY A 52 -13.45 6.45 13.38
C GLY A 52 -13.53 7.44 12.22
N LEU A 53 -13.38 6.99 10.97
CA LEU A 53 -13.47 7.85 9.78
C LEU A 53 -14.92 8.28 9.53
N ILE A 54 -15.12 9.58 9.37
CA ILE A 54 -16.41 10.16 8.96
C ILE A 54 -16.34 10.47 7.47
N ASP A 55 -16.96 9.60 6.66
CA ASP A 55 -17.16 9.77 5.22
C ASP A 55 -18.31 10.78 4.97
N PRO A 56 -18.19 11.79 4.08
CA PRO A 56 -17.07 12.12 3.18
C PRO A 56 -16.11 13.18 3.71
N ARG A 57 -16.22 13.56 4.99
CA ARG A 57 -15.44 14.67 5.54
C ARG A 57 -13.93 14.43 5.46
N HIS A 58 -13.47 13.25 5.87
CA HIS A 58 -12.05 12.94 5.90
C HIS A 58 -11.68 11.92 4.82
N ARG A 59 -10.50 12.11 4.21
CA ARG A 59 -9.90 11.16 3.29
C ARG A 59 -8.52 10.74 3.77
N ILE A 60 -8.16 9.49 3.50
CA ILE A 60 -6.78 9.03 3.63
C ILE A 60 -6.11 9.11 2.26
N THR A 61 -4.92 9.69 2.23
CA THR A 61 -4.07 9.74 1.03
C THR A 61 -2.77 9.00 1.26
N VAL A 62 -2.19 8.46 0.19
CA VAL A 62 -0.81 7.98 0.16
C VAL A 62 -0.06 8.66 -0.98
N ASN A 63 1.05 9.32 -0.65
CA ASN A 63 1.81 10.17 -1.58
C ASN A 63 0.90 11.16 -2.34
N GLY A 64 -0.06 11.78 -1.64
CA GLY A 64 -1.03 12.72 -2.22
C GLY A 64 -2.19 12.09 -2.99
N HIS A 65 -2.22 10.77 -3.18
CA HIS A 65 -3.32 10.07 -3.87
C HIS A 65 -4.35 9.53 -2.87
N ALA A 66 -5.62 9.90 -3.04
CA ALA A 66 -6.71 9.40 -2.20
C ALA A 66 -6.87 7.89 -2.34
N LEU A 67 -6.96 7.18 -1.21
CA LEU A 67 -7.16 5.75 -1.19
C LEU A 67 -8.62 5.38 -1.46
N PRO A 68 -8.88 4.35 -2.29
CA PRO A 68 -10.22 3.80 -2.52
C PRO A 68 -10.63 2.89 -1.35
N LEU A 69 -10.83 3.49 -0.17
CA LEU A 69 -11.21 2.79 1.05
C LEU A 69 -12.49 1.96 0.87
N GLN A 70 -12.45 0.72 1.35
CA GLN A 70 -13.58 -0.21 1.35
C GLN A 70 -14.11 -0.37 2.79
N PRO A 71 -15.43 -0.32 3.02
CA PRO A 71 -16.00 -0.55 4.35
C PRO A 71 -15.80 -2.00 4.77
N THR A 72 -15.55 -2.23 6.06
CA THR A 72 -15.42 -3.60 6.61
C THR A 72 -16.74 -4.19 7.09
N GLY A 73 -17.81 -3.38 7.08
CA GLY A 73 -19.11 -3.70 7.68
C GLY A 73 -19.30 -3.19 9.11
N ARG A 74 -18.23 -2.71 9.75
CA ARG A 74 -18.31 -1.96 11.02
C ARG A 74 -18.39 -0.47 10.76
N VAL A 75 -19.24 0.23 11.51
CA VAL A 75 -19.48 1.66 11.32
C VAL A 75 -18.19 2.44 11.57
N GLY A 76 -17.80 3.26 10.60
CA GLY A 76 -16.59 4.08 10.65
C GLY A 76 -15.29 3.31 10.47
N GLU A 77 -15.33 2.04 10.08
CA GLU A 77 -14.16 1.18 9.84
C GLU A 77 -13.99 0.85 8.36
N PHE A 78 -12.79 1.06 7.84
CA PHE A 78 -12.45 0.93 6.43
C PHE A 78 -11.07 0.32 6.24
N VAL A 79 -10.83 -0.27 5.07
CA VAL A 79 -9.55 -0.84 4.67
C VAL A 79 -9.21 -0.50 3.22
N ALA A 80 -7.93 -0.30 2.92
CA ALA A 80 -7.42 -0.27 1.55
C ALA A 80 -6.06 -0.97 1.46
N GLY A 81 -5.76 -1.52 0.28
CA GLY A 81 -4.44 -2.03 -0.05
C GLY A 81 -3.67 -1.01 -0.89
N VAL A 82 -2.39 -0.82 -0.57
CA VAL A 82 -1.46 0.00 -1.34
C VAL A 82 -0.37 -0.90 -1.89
N ARG A 83 -0.26 -0.96 -3.22
CA ARG A 83 0.87 -1.60 -3.89
C ARG A 83 1.87 -0.53 -4.28
N TYR A 84 3.13 -0.71 -3.94
CA TYR A 84 4.17 0.27 -4.22
C TYR A 84 5.48 -0.40 -4.60
N ARG A 85 6.36 0.34 -5.30
CA ARG A 85 7.72 -0.09 -5.57
C ARG A 85 8.64 0.36 -4.44
N ALA A 86 9.23 -0.59 -3.73
CA ALA A 86 10.08 -0.35 -2.57
C ALA A 86 11.55 -0.09 -2.97
N TRP A 87 12.01 -0.72 -4.06
CA TRP A 87 13.38 -0.59 -4.57
C TRP A 87 13.40 -0.81 -6.10
N LEU A 88 14.56 -0.74 -6.76
CA LEU A 88 14.66 -0.94 -8.21
C LEU A 88 15.82 -1.89 -8.56
N PRO A 89 15.54 -3.15 -8.95
CA PRO A 89 16.58 -4.07 -9.40
C PRO A 89 17.13 -3.67 -10.79
N PRO A 90 18.37 -4.07 -11.14
CA PRO A 90 18.94 -3.84 -12.46
C PRO A 90 18.11 -4.43 -13.61
N SER A 91 17.47 -5.57 -13.37
CA SER A 91 16.42 -6.14 -14.20
C SER A 91 15.10 -6.01 -13.46
N ALA A 92 14.08 -5.40 -14.07
CA ALA A 92 12.74 -5.31 -13.51
C ALA A 92 11.71 -5.50 -14.63
N LEU A 93 10.54 -6.05 -14.32
CA LEU A 93 9.47 -6.26 -15.32
C LEU A 93 8.98 -4.94 -15.91
N HIS A 94 8.96 -3.90 -15.08
CA HIS A 94 8.59 -2.53 -15.48
C HIS A 94 9.74 -1.58 -15.14
N PRO A 95 10.82 -1.53 -15.94
CA PRO A 95 12.04 -0.81 -15.57
C PRO A 95 11.87 0.72 -15.57
N THR A 96 10.81 1.23 -16.20
CA THR A 96 10.50 2.66 -16.27
C THR A 96 9.67 3.17 -15.09
N ILE A 97 9.14 2.29 -14.24
CA ILE A 97 8.42 2.69 -13.02
C ILE A 97 9.44 2.95 -11.91
N GLY A 98 9.49 4.18 -11.40
CA GLY A 98 10.42 4.55 -10.32
C GLY A 98 10.05 3.95 -8.96
N ILE A 99 10.94 4.16 -7.98
CA ILE A 99 10.70 3.79 -6.58
C ILE A 99 9.64 4.75 -6.01
N HIS A 100 8.67 4.20 -5.28
CA HIS A 100 7.60 4.98 -4.63
C HIS A 100 7.90 5.28 -3.15
N ALA A 101 8.80 4.52 -2.52
CA ALA A 101 9.22 4.75 -1.15
C ALA A 101 10.14 5.98 -1.02
N PRO A 102 10.08 6.72 0.11
CA PRO A 102 9.21 6.52 1.27
C PRO A 102 7.75 6.87 0.97
N LEU A 103 6.82 6.18 1.64
CA LEU A 103 5.39 6.48 1.56
C LEU A 103 4.99 7.50 2.64
N THR A 104 4.26 8.54 2.25
CA THR A 104 3.62 9.50 3.15
C THR A 104 2.13 9.18 3.21
N VAL A 105 1.59 8.99 4.42
CA VAL A 105 0.16 8.71 4.64
C VAL A 105 -0.46 9.87 5.40
N ASP A 106 -1.47 10.52 4.80
CA ASP A 106 -2.09 11.71 5.38
C ASP A 106 -3.58 11.49 5.65
N LEU A 107 -4.07 12.16 6.70
CA LEU A 107 -5.49 12.39 6.95
C LEU A 107 -5.85 13.80 6.48
N VAL A 108 -6.67 13.89 5.44
CA VAL A 108 -7.08 15.15 4.81
C VAL A 108 -8.52 15.47 5.21
N ASP A 109 -8.75 16.63 5.82
CA ASP A 109 -10.10 17.19 6.03
C ASP A 109 -10.53 17.92 4.76
N THR A 110 -11.54 17.41 4.06
CA THR A 110 -11.99 17.94 2.77
C THR A 110 -12.92 19.15 2.91
N TRP A 111 -13.33 19.50 4.13
CA TRP A 111 -14.27 20.59 4.38
C TRP A 111 -13.59 21.92 4.76
N GLN A 112 -12.29 21.90 5.02
CA GLN A 112 -11.50 23.08 5.42
C GLN A 112 -10.36 23.36 4.42
N GLN A 113 -10.68 23.48 3.13
CA GLN A 113 -9.73 23.95 2.12
C GLN A 113 -9.39 25.43 2.29
#